data_AF-A0A7J8FXJ4-F1
#
_entry.id   AF-A0A7J8FXJ4-F1
#
_cell.length_a   1.000
_cell.length_b   1.000
_cell.length_c   1.000
_cell.angle_alpha   90.00
_cell.angle_beta   90.00
_cell.angle_gamma   90.00
#
_symmetry.space_group_name_H-M   'P 1'
#
loop_
_entity.id
_entity.type
_entity.pdbx_description
1 polymer ?
#
loop_
_entity_poly.entity_id
_entity_poly.type
_entity_poly.pdbx_seq_one_letter_code
_entity_poly.pdbx_strand_id
1 'polypeptide(L)'
;MSSSSAVVVSPAVLRGEAYNLFEHNCNTFSNEVAQFLTGRKIPSYITDLPSEVLSTPFGQALRPLLDSIQIQPPGGSTVGRPNGQS
;
A
#
# COMPACT_ATOMS: atom_id res chain seq x y z
N MET A 1 25.75 3.20 18.33
CA MET A 1 25.70 3.09 16.85
C MET A 1 24.32 2.56 16.51
N SER A 2 23.35 3.44 16.25
CA SER A 2 22.00 3.01 15.87
C SER A 2 22.02 2.72 14.37
N SER A 3 21.93 1.44 14.00
CA SER A 3 21.78 1.04 12.60
C SER A 3 20.52 1.70 12.03
N SER A 4 20.70 2.74 11.23
CA SER A 4 19.67 3.15 10.27
C SER A 4 19.56 2.02 9.26
N SER A 5 18.63 1.10 9.52
CA SER A 5 18.20 0.14 8.51
C SER A 5 17.60 0.98 7.38
N ALA A 6 18.35 1.13 6.29
CA ALA A 6 17.85 1.79 5.10
C ALA A 6 16.58 1.06 4.68
N VAL A 7 15.43 1.75 4.76
CA VAL A 7 14.17 1.25 4.19
C VAL A 7 14.40 1.20 2.69
N VAL A 8 14.75 0.03 2.17
CA VAL A 8 14.88 -0.17 0.74
C VAL A 8 13.46 -0.21 0.18
N VAL A 9 12.99 0.93 -0.32
CA VAL A 9 11.76 1.00 -1.12
C VAL A 9 12.06 0.30 -2.44
N SER A 10 11.89 -1.03 -2.45
CA SER A 10 12.17 -1.85 -3.63
C SER A 10 10.99 -1.76 -4.59
N PRO A 11 11.16 -1.30 -5.84
CA PRO A 11 10.06 -1.23 -6.82
C PRO A 11 9.45 -2.60 -7.14
N ALA A 12 10.17 -3.70 -6.86
CA ALA A 12 9.66 -5.07 -7.01
C ALA A 12 8.54 -5.41 -6.00
N VAL A 13 8.53 -4.76 -4.84
CA VAL A 13 7.54 -5.00 -3.76
C VAL A 13 6.23 -4.27 -4.04
N LEU A 14 6.25 -3.20 -4.84
CA LEU A 14 5.13 -2.28 -5.06
C LEU A 14 4.47 -2.47 -6.44
N ARG A 15 4.63 -3.63 -7.06
CA ARG A 15 3.97 -3.94 -8.34
C ARG A 15 2.46 -4.07 -8.11
N GLY A 16 1.66 -3.67 -9.10
CA GLY A 16 0.20 -3.77 -9.02
C GLY A 16 -0.30 -5.19 -8.74
N GLU A 17 0.42 -6.20 -9.21
CA GLU A 17 0.13 -7.62 -8.94
C GLU A 17 0.32 -8.05 -7.48
N ALA A 18 1.09 -7.29 -6.69
CA ALA A 18 1.27 -7.51 -5.26
C ALA A 18 0.21 -6.79 -4.41
N TYR A 19 -0.71 -6.04 -5.02
CA TYR A 19 -1.70 -5.25 -4.30
C TYR A 19 -2.68 -6.17 -3.53
N ASN A 20 -2.79 -5.93 -2.23
CA ASN A 20 -3.77 -6.55 -1.35
C ASN A 20 -4.45 -5.46 -0.53
N LEU A 21 -5.78 -5.45 -0.51
CA LEU A 21 -6.54 -4.38 0.14
C LEU A 21 -6.21 -4.22 1.63
N PHE A 22 -5.91 -5.29 2.34
CA PHE A 22 -5.65 -5.26 3.78
C PHE A 22 -4.18 -5.13 4.14
N GLU A 23 -3.30 -5.80 3.41
CA GLU A 23 -1.89 -5.95 3.80
C GLU A 23 -0.93 -5.12 2.93
N HIS A 24 -1.29 -4.85 1.68
CA HIS A 24 -0.40 -4.26 0.68
C HIS A 24 -1.14 -3.28 -0.24
N ASN A 25 -1.61 -2.17 0.34
CA ASN A 25 -2.42 -1.18 -0.37
C ASN A 25 -1.68 0.15 -0.57
N CYS A 26 -2.39 1.16 -1.06
CA CYS A 26 -1.82 2.49 -1.29
C CYS A 26 -1.27 3.16 -0.02
N ASN A 27 -1.79 2.84 1.16
CA ASN A 27 -1.31 3.36 2.43
C ASN A 27 0.00 2.68 2.83
N THR A 28 0.17 1.38 2.55
CA THR A 28 1.44 0.66 2.72
C THR A 28 2.54 1.34 1.90
N PHE A 29 2.28 1.57 0.61
CA PHE A 29 3.18 2.32 -0.28
C PHE A 29 3.53 3.71 0.26
N SER A 30 2.49 4.50 0.58
CA SER A 30 2.67 5.87 1.03
C SER A 30 3.45 5.96 2.34
N ASN A 31 3.24 5.00 3.24
CA ASN A 31 3.96 4.91 4.50
C ASN A 31 5.46 4.61 4.29
N GLU A 32 5.80 3.66 3.42
CA GLU A 32 7.19 3.35 3.09
C GLU A 32 7.89 4.54 2.42
N VAL A 33 7.22 5.20 1.47
CA VAL A 33 7.76 6.39 0.79
C VAL A 33 7.94 7.55 1.76
N ALA A 34 6.96 7.82 2.64
CA ALA A 34 7.08 8.86 3.67
C ALA A 34 8.25 8.57 4.61
N GLN A 35 8.40 7.30 5.04
CA GLN A 35 9.48 6.89 5.91
C GLN A 35 10.84 7.02 5.23
N PHE A 36 10.94 6.66 3.94
CA PHE A 36 12.16 6.82 3.17
C PHE A 36 12.54 8.29 2.97
N LEU A 37 11.60 9.14 2.56
CA LEU A 37 11.87 10.53 2.22
C LEU A 37 12.06 11.43 3.45
N THR A 38 11.36 11.14 4.55
CA THR A 38 11.27 12.05 5.70
C THR A 38 11.70 11.43 7.02
N GLY A 39 11.93 10.11 7.06
CA GLY A 39 12.15 9.36 8.30
C GLY A 39 10.89 9.21 9.17
N ARG A 40 9.72 9.66 8.70
CA ARG A 40 8.45 9.65 9.43
C ARG A 40 7.43 8.76 8.75
N LYS A 41 6.62 8.08 9.56
CA LYS A 41 5.46 7.29 9.10
C LYS A 41 4.23 8.18 8.92
N ILE A 42 3.25 7.71 8.15
CA ILE A 42 1.92 8.32 8.13
C ILE A 42 1.16 7.97 9.44
N PRO A 43 0.11 8.72 9.81
CA PRO A 43 -0.67 8.42 11.02
C PRO A 43 -1.21 6.99 11.06
N SER A 44 -1.12 6.33 12.22
CA SER A 44 -1.44 4.90 12.37
C SER A 44 -2.91 4.57 12.09
N TYR A 45 -3.84 5.46 12.40
CA TYR A 45 -5.27 5.26 12.09
C TYR A 45 -5.54 5.05 10.58
N ILE A 46 -4.61 5.44 9.70
CA ILE A 46 -4.70 5.20 8.26
C ILE A 46 -4.21 3.78 7.92
N THR A 47 -3.08 3.36 8.49
CA THR A 47 -2.50 2.03 8.23
C THR A 47 -3.23 0.90 8.98
N ASP A 48 -3.88 1.22 10.09
CA ASP A 48 -4.54 0.26 10.97
C ASP A 48 -6.00 0.00 10.58
N LEU A 49 -6.58 0.83 9.69
CA LEU A 49 -7.95 0.70 9.18
C LEU A 49 -8.32 -0.73 8.70
N PRO A 50 -7.47 -1.44 7.93
CA PRO A 50 -7.69 -2.86 7.60
C PRO A 50 -7.97 -3.74 8.82
N SER A 51 -7.14 -3.61 9.86
CA SER A 51 -7.23 -4.39 11.08
C SER A 51 -8.50 -4.05 11.86
N GLU A 52 -8.87 -2.76 11.92
CA GLU A 52 -10.12 -2.31 12.55
C GLU A 52 -11.33 -2.94 11.87
N VAL A 53 -11.39 -2.93 10.53
CA VAL A 53 -12.49 -3.56 9.78
C VAL A 53 -12.53 -5.06 10.05
N LEU A 54 -11.40 -5.76 9.94
CA LEU A 54 -11.29 -7.20 10.16
C LEU A 54 -11.54 -7.61 11.62
N SER A 55 -11.45 -6.69 12.58
CA SER A 55 -11.80 -6.97 13.97
C SER A 55 -13.31 -7.14 14.19
N THR A 56 -14.14 -6.77 13.22
CA THR A 56 -15.60 -6.85 13.30
C THR A 56 -16.17 -8.14 12.68
N PRO A 57 -17.30 -8.68 13.19
CA PRO A 57 -17.99 -9.81 12.55
C PRO A 57 -18.38 -9.51 11.09
N PHE A 58 -18.74 -8.27 10.80
CA PHE A 58 -19.06 -7.82 9.45
C PHE A 58 -17.86 -7.87 8.51
N GLY A 59 -16.70 -7.35 8.96
CA GLY A 59 -15.47 -7.40 8.17
C GLY A 59 -15.01 -8.82 7.90
N GLN A 60 -15.14 -9.73 8.88
CA GLN A 60 -14.86 -11.15 8.69
C GLN A 60 -15.81 -11.79 7.66
N ALA A 61 -17.11 -11.49 7.71
CA ALA A 61 -18.08 -12.01 6.76
C ALA A 61 -17.81 -11.53 5.32
N LEU A 62 -17.31 -10.30 5.16
CA LEU A 62 -16.97 -9.73 3.86
C LEU A 62 -15.55 -10.04 3.38
N ARG A 63 -14.69 -10.63 4.20
CA ARG A 63 -13.29 -10.85 3.87
C ARG A 63 -13.07 -11.52 2.50
N PRO A 64 -13.78 -12.60 2.12
CA PRO A 64 -13.59 -13.22 0.81
C PRO A 64 -13.88 -12.28 -0.37
N LEU A 65 -14.86 -11.38 -0.21
CA LEU A 65 -15.15 -10.37 -1.21
C LEU A 65 -14.05 -9.32 -1.25
N LEU A 66 -13.64 -8.81 -0.08
CA LEU A 66 -12.68 -7.72 0.07
C LEU A 66 -11.25 -8.12 -0.36
N ASP A 67 -10.84 -9.39 -0.16
CA ASP A 67 -9.53 -9.90 -0.60
C ASP A 67 -9.38 -9.87 -2.13
N SER A 68 -10.50 -9.93 -2.88
CA SER A 68 -10.50 -9.86 -4.35
C SER A 68 -10.46 -8.44 -4.91
N ILE A 69 -10.58 -7.42 -4.06
CA ILE A 69 -10.68 -6.03 -4.49
C ILE A 69 -9.29 -5.47 -4.81
N GLN A 70 -9.17 -4.94 -6.02
CA GLN A 70 -8.03 -4.19 -6.49
C GLN A 70 -8.46 -2.73 -6.69
N ILE A 71 -7.76 -1.78 -6.07
CA ILE A 71 -8.10 -0.36 -6.17
C ILE A 71 -7.11 0.33 -7.10
N GLN A 72 -7.63 0.79 -8.24
CA GLN A 72 -6.87 1.61 -9.19
C GLN A 72 -7.74 2.78 -9.66
N PRO A 73 -7.60 3.97 -9.06
CA PRO A 73 -8.35 5.15 -9.47
C PRO A 73 -8.02 5.51 -10.94
N PRO A 74 -9.03 5.87 -11.75
CA PRO A 74 -8.80 6.27 -13.14
C PRO A 74 -8.02 7.60 -13.21
N GLY A 75 -7.28 7.80 -14.30
CA GLY A 75 -6.49 9.02 -14.53
C GLY A 75 -5.02 8.94 -14.12
N GLY A 76 -4.58 7.83 -13.52
CA GLY A 76 -3.17 7.55 -13.29
C GLY A 76 -2.44 7.09 -14.56
N SER A 77 -1.20 7.55 -14.76
CA SER A 77 -0.27 7.00 -15.76
C SER A 77 0.72 6.07 -15.07
N THR A 78 1.08 4.94 -15.68
CA THR A 78 2.10 4.08 -15.08
C THR A 78 3.47 4.75 -15.15
N VAL A 79 4.09 4.92 -13.97
CA VAL A 79 5.46 5.42 -13.87
C VAL A 79 6.40 4.42 -14.54
N GLY A 80 7.21 4.90 -15.49
CA GLY A 80 8.16 4.06 -16.23
C GLY A 80 7.71 3.61 -17.62
N ARG A 81 6.52 4.00 -18.10
CA ARG A 81 6.21 3.90 -19.54
C ARG A 81 7.14 4.85 -20.32
N PRO A 82 7.89 4.37 -21.34
CA PRO A 82 8.57 5.29 -22.25
C PRO A 82 7.52 6.16 -22.94
N ASN A 83 7.73 7.47 -22.94
CA ASN A 83 6.89 8.44 -23.67
C ASN A 83 6.79 7.98 -25.14
N GLY A 84 5.63 7.50 -25.60
CA GLY A 84 5.44 7.29 -27.04
C GLY A 84 4.43 6.27 -27.56
N GLN A 85 3.68 5.52 -26.73
CA GLN A 85 2.66 4.60 -27.26
C GLN A 85 1.28 4.87 -26.68
N SER A 86 0.54 5.71 -27.40
CA SER A 86 -0.93 5.79 -27.35
C SER A 86 -1.56 4.48 -27.80
#